data_AF-A0A2A7UL59-F1
#
_entry.id   AF-A0A2A7UL59-F1
#
_cell.length_a   1.000
_cell.length_b   1.000
_cell.length_c   1.000
_cell.angle_alpha   90.00
_cell.angle_beta   90.00
_cell.angle_gamma   90.00
#
_symmetry.space_group_name_H-M   'P 1'
#
loop_
_entity.id
_entity.type
_entity.pdbx_description
1 polymer ?
#
loop_
_entity_poly.entity_id
_entity_poly.type
_entity_poly.pdbx_seq_one_letter_code
_entity_poly.pdbx_strand_id
1 'polypeptide(L)'
;MSEQQGPVEWTASSRDGSITVRTTEQGLPRGIAIEPAELRRDPADLAAQVLRLCKQAANRAGVARREQLTAAGMAPEMLALLGLPTQEQVAGQELADEEEYEDQPRSWLREV
;
A
#
# COMPACT_ATOMS: atom_id res chain seq x y z
N MET A 1 19.11 27.99 -7.85
CA MET A 1 18.14 27.58 -6.81
C MET A 1 18.43 26.14 -6.49
N SER A 2 18.54 25.75 -5.22
CA SER A 2 18.63 24.34 -4.86
C SER A 2 17.24 23.71 -4.94
N GLU A 3 17.10 22.62 -5.69
CA GLU A 3 15.88 21.81 -5.64
C GLU A 3 15.78 21.16 -4.26
N GLN A 4 14.79 21.58 -3.48
CA GLN A 4 14.43 20.92 -2.24
C GLN A 4 13.75 19.60 -2.62
N GLN A 5 14.55 18.52 -2.68
CA GLN A 5 14.01 17.17 -2.83
C GLN A 5 13.01 16.94 -1.68
N GLY A 6 11.78 16.56 -2.05
CA GLY A 6 10.75 16.24 -1.08
C GLY A 6 11.12 15.02 -0.23
N PRO A 7 10.35 14.72 0.82
CA PRO A 7 10.44 13.41 1.46
C PRO A 7 10.25 12.32 0.39
N VAL A 8 10.92 11.17 0.56
CA VAL A 8 10.68 10.02 -0.30
C VAL A 8 9.21 9.61 -0.13
N GLU A 9 8.53 9.33 -1.24
CA GLU A 9 7.12 8.93 -1.26
C GLU A 9 6.96 7.61 -2.04
N TRP A 10 6.19 6.66 -1.50
CA TRP A 10 5.94 5.34 -2.09
C TRP A 10 4.56 5.31 -2.74
N THR A 11 4.40 4.51 -3.79
CA THR A 11 3.17 4.42 -4.57
C THR A 11 2.63 2.99 -4.59
N ALA A 12 1.32 2.85 -4.44
CA ALA A 12 0.59 1.61 -4.65
C ALA A 12 -0.71 1.89 -5.43
N SER A 13 -1.13 0.92 -6.23
CA SER A 13 -2.28 1.04 -7.13
C SER A 13 -3.11 -0.23 -7.09
N SER A 14 -4.41 -0.12 -7.40
CA SER A 14 -5.27 -1.27 -7.67
C SER A 14 -4.75 -2.07 -8.90
N ARG A 15 -5.18 -3.33 -9.04
CA ARG A 15 -4.74 -4.25 -10.11
C ARG A 15 -4.90 -3.67 -11.53
N ASP A 16 -5.93 -2.85 -11.73
CA ASP A 16 -6.30 -2.15 -12.97
C ASP A 16 -5.75 -0.71 -13.07
N GLY A 17 -5.11 -0.20 -12.01
CA GLY A 17 -4.61 1.18 -11.92
C GLY A 17 -5.66 2.26 -11.64
N SER A 18 -6.95 1.92 -11.54
CA SER A 18 -8.06 2.89 -11.40
C SER A 18 -8.03 3.67 -10.07
N ILE A 19 -7.34 3.15 -9.05
CA ILE A 19 -7.03 3.85 -7.81
C ILE A 19 -5.53 3.79 -7.57
N THR A 20 -4.91 4.94 -7.30
CA THR A 20 -3.49 5.04 -6.96
C THR A 20 -3.31 5.93 -5.74
N VAL A 21 -2.60 5.45 -4.73
CA VAL A 21 -2.21 6.22 -3.54
C VAL A 21 -0.71 6.46 -3.53
N ARG A 22 -0.30 7.58 -2.95
CA ARG A 22 1.10 7.90 -2.70
C ARG A 22 1.28 8.31 -1.24
N THR A 23 2.25 7.72 -0.53
CA THR A 23 2.38 7.81 0.93
C THR A 23 3.81 8.13 1.40
N THR A 24 3.97 8.49 2.67
CA THR A 24 5.28 8.41 3.37
C THR A 24 5.66 6.94 3.67
N GLU A 25 6.86 6.71 4.24
CA GLU A 25 7.30 5.40 4.76
C GLU A 25 6.27 4.76 5.70
N GLN A 26 5.55 5.59 6.49
CA GLN A 26 4.60 5.16 7.51
C GLN A 26 3.17 5.01 6.96
N GLY A 27 2.97 5.03 5.64
CA GLY A 27 1.65 4.90 5.01
C GLY A 27 0.74 6.12 5.11
N LEU A 28 1.25 7.27 5.60
CA LEU A 28 0.46 8.50 5.67
C LEU A 28 0.22 9.03 4.24
N PRO A 29 -1.04 9.24 3.80
CA PRO A 29 -1.34 9.63 2.43
C PRO A 29 -0.85 11.06 2.13
N ARG A 30 -0.22 11.18 0.96
CA ARG A 30 0.37 12.40 0.39
C ARG A 30 -0.33 12.83 -0.90
N GLY A 31 -0.90 11.86 -1.62
CA GLY A 31 -1.79 12.07 -2.76
C GLY A 31 -2.62 10.81 -3.01
N ILE A 32 -3.84 10.99 -3.51
CA ILE A 32 -4.75 9.91 -3.89
C ILE A 32 -5.36 10.29 -5.25
N ALA A 33 -5.32 9.39 -6.21
CA ALA A 33 -5.99 9.47 -7.49
C ALA A 33 -7.02 8.33 -7.58
N ILE A 34 -8.23 8.65 -8.02
CA ILE A 34 -9.37 7.73 -8.15
C ILE A 34 -10.06 8.06 -9.46
N GLU A 35 -10.20 7.08 -10.36
CA GLU A 35 -10.91 7.25 -11.62
C GLU A 35 -12.42 7.48 -11.39
N PRO A 36 -13.12 8.30 -12.20
CA PRO A 36 -14.53 8.66 -11.96
C PRO A 36 -15.53 7.49 -11.99
N ALA A 37 -15.12 6.31 -12.47
CA ALA A 37 -15.91 5.08 -12.40
C ALA A 37 -16.00 4.54 -10.96
N GLU A 38 -14.89 4.59 -10.20
CA GLU A 38 -14.77 4.03 -8.86
C GLU A 38 -15.56 4.82 -7.82
N LEU A 39 -15.81 6.11 -8.07
CA LEU A 39 -16.69 6.98 -7.27
C LEU A 39 -18.17 6.53 -7.26
N ARG A 40 -18.53 5.48 -7.99
CA ARG A 40 -19.87 4.85 -7.99
C ARG A 40 -19.96 3.56 -7.18
N ARG A 41 -18.84 3.07 -6.62
CA ARG A 41 -18.79 1.93 -5.69
C ARG A 41 -19.43 2.31 -4.35
N ASP A 42 -19.59 1.34 -3.45
CA ASP A 42 -19.94 1.68 -2.07
C ASP A 42 -18.81 2.54 -1.44
N PRO A 43 -19.14 3.64 -0.72
CA PRO A 43 -18.13 4.47 -0.08
C PRO A 43 -17.26 3.75 0.95
N ALA A 44 -17.77 2.71 1.61
CA ALA A 44 -16.99 1.90 2.55
C ALA A 44 -15.96 1.03 1.81
N ASP A 45 -16.34 0.39 0.71
CA ASP A 45 -15.42 -0.39 -0.14
C ASP A 45 -14.30 0.50 -0.68
N LEU A 46 -14.64 1.69 -1.18
CA LEU A 46 -13.67 2.65 -1.71
C LEU A 46 -12.71 3.15 -0.62
N ALA A 47 -13.22 3.43 0.58
CA ALA A 47 -12.39 3.82 1.72
C ALA A 47 -11.45 2.67 2.17
N ALA A 48 -11.96 1.44 2.23
CA ALA A 48 -11.17 0.25 2.56
C ALA A 48 -10.07 -0.01 1.51
N GLN A 49 -10.42 0.09 0.23
CA GLN A 49 -9.50 -0.03 -0.91
C GLN A 49 -8.34 0.98 -0.83
N VAL A 50 -8.64 2.26 -0.55
CA VAL A 50 -7.62 3.31 -0.34
C VAL A 50 -6.75 3.00 0.88
N LEU A 51 -7.34 2.58 2.01
CA LEU A 51 -6.58 2.23 3.21
C LEU A 51 -5.67 1.01 3.01
N ARG A 52 -6.10 -0.01 2.25
CA ARG A 52 -5.29 -1.20 1.94
C ARG A 52 -4.11 -0.85 1.03
N LEU A 53 -4.32 -0.02 0.00
CA LEU A 53 -3.23 0.51 -0.82
C LEU A 53 -2.23 1.35 0.00
N CYS A 54 -2.70 2.13 0.99
CA CYS A 54 -1.80 2.89 1.88
C CYS A 54 -0.93 1.97 2.75
N LYS A 55 -1.48 0.84 3.23
CA LYS A 55 -0.69 -0.20 3.93
C LYS A 55 0.31 -0.87 2.99
N GLN A 56 -0.10 -1.21 1.76
CA GLN A 56 0.77 -1.82 0.75
C GLN A 56 1.98 -0.93 0.41
N ALA A 57 1.75 0.38 0.24
CA ALA A 57 2.83 1.36 0.03
C ALA A 57 3.79 1.44 1.24
N ALA A 58 3.25 1.44 2.48
CA ALA A 58 4.05 1.43 3.71
C ALA A 58 4.87 0.14 3.89
N ASN A 59 4.28 -1.01 3.57
CA ASN A 59 4.93 -2.32 3.62
C ASN A 59 6.14 -2.36 2.67
N ARG A 60 5.95 -1.93 1.41
CA ARG A 60 7.01 -1.81 0.41
C ARG A 60 8.10 -0.81 0.84
N ALA A 61 7.72 0.28 1.52
CA ALA A 61 8.67 1.21 2.12
C ALA A 61 9.49 0.58 3.24
N GLY A 62 8.84 -0.17 4.14
CA GLY A 62 9.48 -0.89 5.24
C GLY A 62 10.49 -1.94 4.76
N VAL A 63 10.17 -2.67 3.69
CA VAL A 63 11.09 -3.58 2.99
C VAL A 63 12.31 -2.83 2.43
N ALA A 64 12.09 -1.78 1.63
CA ALA A 64 13.19 -0.98 1.07
C ALA A 64 14.08 -0.37 2.17
N ARG A 65 13.48 0.02 3.30
CA ARG A 65 14.20 0.52 4.48
C ARG A 65 15.00 -0.58 5.18
N ARG A 66 14.47 -1.80 5.26
CA ARG A 66 15.17 -2.99 5.77
C ARG A 66 16.40 -3.33 4.92
N GLU A 67 16.25 -3.29 3.60
CA GLU A 67 17.34 -3.53 2.64
C GLU A 67 18.45 -2.47 2.77
N GLN A 68 18.11 -1.18 2.82
CA GLN A 68 19.07 -0.10 3.07
C GLN A 68 19.88 -0.31 4.35
N LEU A 69 19.21 -0.66 5.46
CA LEU A 69 19.86 -0.86 6.75
C LEU A 69 20.71 -2.14 6.78
N THR A 70 20.28 -3.19 6.06
CA THR A 70 21.08 -4.41 5.85
C THR A 70 22.36 -4.09 5.07
N ALA A 71 22.26 -3.32 3.98
CA ALA A 71 23.39 -2.87 3.17
C ALA A 71 24.34 -1.93 3.95
N ALA A 72 23.82 -1.19 4.94
CA ALA A 72 24.60 -0.39 5.88
C ALA A 72 25.25 -1.22 7.02
N GLY A 73 25.10 -2.55 7.01
CA GLY A 73 25.73 -3.45 7.98
C GLY A 73 24.97 -3.60 9.31
N MET A 74 23.68 -3.23 9.38
CA MET A 74 22.88 -3.45 10.58
C MET A 74 22.61 -4.95 10.80
N ALA A 75 22.85 -5.42 12.03
CA ALA A 75 22.68 -6.83 12.39
C ALA A 75 21.20 -7.30 12.31
N PRO A 76 20.91 -8.55 11.91
CA PRO A 76 19.55 -9.08 11.75
C PRO A 76 18.64 -8.91 12.97
N GLU A 77 19.20 -9.07 14.17
CA GLU A 77 18.51 -8.90 15.45
C GLU A 77 18.09 -7.44 15.70
N MET A 78 18.91 -6.46 15.28
CA MET A 78 18.55 -5.05 15.34
C MET A 78 17.48 -4.71 14.29
N LEU A 79 17.56 -5.29 13.09
CA LEU A 79 16.53 -5.16 12.05
C LEU A 79 15.18 -5.77 12.48
N ALA A 80 15.17 -6.78 13.35
CA ALA A 80 13.95 -7.35 13.92
C ALA A 80 13.29 -6.39 14.93
N LEU A 81 14.08 -5.72 15.78
CA LEU A 81 13.58 -4.75 16.77
C LEU A 81 12.93 -3.50 16.14
N LEU A 82 13.25 -3.18 14.89
CA LEU A 82 12.63 -2.07 14.15
C LEU A 82 11.23 -2.38 13.60
N GLY A 83 10.78 -3.63 13.66
CA GLY A 83 9.47 -4.04 13.11
C GLY A 83 9.33 -3.94 11.59
N LEU A 84 10.44 -3.75 10.86
CA LEU A 84 10.44 -3.62 9.40
C LEU A 84 10.16 -4.98 8.73
N PRO A 85 9.13 -5.09 7.87
CA PRO A 85 8.74 -6.35 7.26
C PRO A 85 9.80 -6.90 6.30
N THR A 86 9.76 -8.21 6.06
CA THR A 86 10.57 -8.88 5.02
C THR A 86 9.84 -8.95 3.68
N GLN A 87 10.57 -9.21 2.60
CA GLN A 87 10.00 -9.41 1.25
C GLN A 87 8.90 -10.49 1.25
N GLU A 88 9.14 -11.60 1.95
CA GLU A 88 8.22 -12.74 2.03
C GLU A 88 6.94 -12.39 2.81
N GLN A 89 7.06 -11.57 3.85
CA GLN A 89 5.90 -11.09 4.62
C GLN A 89 5.02 -10.17 3.78
N VAL A 90 5.62 -9.25 3.03
CA VAL A 90 4.85 -8.35 2.14
C VAL A 90 4.24 -9.13 0.98
N ALA A 91 4.96 -10.04 0.34
CA ALA A 91 4.42 -10.87 -0.73
C ALA A 91 3.25 -11.75 -0.26
N GLY A 92 3.34 -12.36 0.93
CA GLY A 92 2.25 -13.13 1.52
C GLY A 92 1.04 -12.28 1.89
N GLN A 93 1.26 -11.04 2.38
CA GLN A 93 0.17 -10.10 2.65
C GLN A 93 -0.49 -9.60 1.37
N GLU A 94 0.27 -9.28 0.32
CA GLU A 94 -0.27 -8.81 -0.95
C GLU A 94 -1.10 -9.90 -1.67
N LEU A 95 -0.74 -11.18 -1.55
CA LEU A 95 -1.57 -12.28 -2.05
C LEU A 95 -2.90 -12.40 -1.29
N ALA A 96 -2.88 -12.33 0.04
CA ALA A 96 -4.11 -12.38 0.85
C ALA A 96 -5.01 -11.14 0.64
N ASP A 97 -4.41 -9.95 0.51
CA ASP A 97 -5.05 -8.67 0.18
C ASP A 97 -5.62 -8.65 -1.26
N GLU A 98 -5.21 -9.57 -2.13
CA GLU A 98 -5.83 -9.81 -3.43
C GLU A 98 -6.97 -10.85 -3.32
N GLU A 99 -6.75 -11.99 -2.67
CA GLU A 99 -7.76 -13.05 -2.49
C GLU A 99 -9.04 -12.52 -1.82
N GLU A 100 -8.95 -11.80 -0.69
CA GLU A 100 -10.11 -11.18 0.01
C GLU A 100 -10.86 -10.14 -0.87
N TYR A 101 -10.29 -9.71 -2.00
CA TYR A 101 -10.86 -8.68 -2.88
C TYR A 101 -11.38 -9.20 -4.22
N GLU A 102 -10.93 -10.38 -4.66
CA GLU A 102 -11.61 -11.13 -5.72
C GLU A 102 -12.84 -11.88 -5.15
N ASP A 103 -12.76 -12.37 -3.90
CA ASP A 103 -13.83 -13.15 -3.24
C ASP A 103 -14.99 -12.32 -2.66
N GLN A 104 -15.00 -10.99 -2.85
CA GLN A 104 -16.21 -10.19 -2.62
C GLN A 104 -17.11 -10.23 -3.86
N PRO A 105 -18.23 -11.00 -3.84
CA PRO A 105 -19.12 -11.04 -4.99
C PRO A 105 -19.74 -9.66 -5.20
N ARG A 106 -19.51 -9.08 -6.38
CA ARG A 106 -20.26 -7.91 -6.87
C ARG A 106 -21.76 -8.27 -6.86
N SER A 107 -22.48 -7.89 -5.81
CA SER A 107 -23.88 -8.25 -5.63
C SER A 107 -24.76 -7.41 -6.56
N TRP A 108 -24.99 -7.92 -7.77
CA TRP A 108 -25.87 -7.34 -8.79
C TRP A 108 -27.37 -7.49 -8.46
N LEU A 109 -27.72 -7.74 -7.20
CA LEU A 109 -29.10 -7.95 -6.74
C LEU A 109 -29.44 -6.99 -5.60
N ARG A 110 -29.89 -5.78 -5.98
CA ARG A 110 -31.00 -5.14 -5.25
C ARG A 110 -32.29 -5.69 -5.83
N GLU A 111 -33.14 -6.29 -5.00
CA GLU A 111 -34.53 -6.53 -5.36
C GLU A 111 -35.25 -5.18 -5.61
N VAL A 112 -36.32 -5.24 -6.40
CA VAL A 112 -37.16 -4.11 -6.85
C VAL A 112 -38.55 -4.17 -6.26
#